data_AF-A0A0P7Z4R0-F1
#
_entry.id   AF-A0A0P7Z4R0-F1
#
_cell.length_a   1.000
_cell.length_b   1.000
_cell.length_c   1.000
_cell.angle_alpha   90.00
_cell.angle_beta   90.00
_cell.angle_gamma   90.00
#
_symmetry.space_group_name_H-M   'P 1'
#
loop_
_entity.id
_entity.type
_entity.pdbx_description
1 polymer ?
#
loop_
_entity_poly.entity_id
_entity_poly.type
_entity_poly.pdbx_seq_one_letter_code
_entity_poly.pdbx_strand_id
1 'polypeptide(L)'
;MNNDPSIDDLEDLIQQVLEADTENLHELAKIAGLDLSQDFAGANLSSTNLTGLDLHHANFQETNLSHADLSHADLSHANLSHADLSHADLSHANLSHADLSHADLSHANLEHPNLKGANLTDANLKDANLKEPLVNVVGTDA
;
A
#
# COMPACT_ATOMS: atom_id res chain seq x y z
N MET A 1 -25.75 21.63 5.66
CA MET A 1 -24.91 20.84 6.58
C MET A 1 -24.19 19.87 5.68
N ASN A 2 -22.90 20.08 5.47
CA ASN A 2 -22.11 19.15 4.67
C ASN A 2 -21.95 17.91 5.55
N ASN A 3 -22.66 16.84 5.20
CA ASN A 3 -22.51 15.54 5.83
C ASN A 3 -21.29 14.84 5.21
N ASP A 4 -20.12 15.49 5.26
CA ASP A 4 -18.89 14.74 5.01
C ASP A 4 -18.71 13.79 6.20
N PRO A 5 -18.47 12.49 5.96
CA PRO A 5 -18.18 11.54 7.02
C PRO A 5 -17.00 12.05 7.86
N SER A 6 -17.04 11.81 9.17
CA SER A 6 -15.85 12.06 9.98
C SER A 6 -14.72 11.13 9.53
N ILE A 7 -13.48 11.47 9.86
CA ILE A 7 -12.34 10.61 9.53
C ILE A 7 -12.49 9.21 10.18
N ASP A 8 -13.03 9.15 11.39
CA ASP A 8 -13.32 7.90 12.09
C ASP A 8 -14.39 7.07 11.35
N ASP A 9 -15.46 7.72 10.85
CA ASP A 9 -16.49 7.02 10.05
C ASP A 9 -15.91 6.49 8.73
N LEU A 10 -14.96 7.22 8.13
CA LEU A 10 -14.30 6.82 6.89
C LEU A 10 -13.36 5.63 7.13
N GLU A 11 -12.56 5.67 8.21
CA GLU A 11 -11.70 4.55 8.60
C GLU A 11 -12.50 3.27 8.88
N ASP A 12 -13.60 3.39 9.64
CA ASP A 12 -14.51 2.26 9.91
C ASP A 12 -15.09 1.67 8.62
N LEU A 13 -15.40 2.52 7.63
CA LEU A 13 -15.92 2.09 6.35
C LEU A 13 -14.85 1.40 5.49
N ILE A 14 -13.62 1.94 5.48
CA ILE A 14 -12.48 1.33 4.79
C ILE A 14 -12.22 -0.06 5.37
N GLN A 15 -12.17 -0.19 6.69
CA GLN A 15 -11.95 -1.49 7.34
C GLN A 15 -13.05 -2.50 7.00
N GLN A 16 -14.32 -2.10 7.02
CA GLN A 16 -15.41 -2.99 6.60
C GLN A 16 -15.28 -3.46 5.14
N VAL A 17 -14.79 -2.60 4.25
CA VAL A 17 -14.57 -2.94 2.85
C VAL A 17 -13.38 -3.89 2.67
N LEU A 18 -12.32 -3.71 3.45
CA LEU A 18 -11.12 -4.55 3.42
C LEU A 18 -11.33 -5.93 4.08
N GLU A 19 -12.16 -5.99 5.13
CA GLU A 19 -12.54 -7.24 5.80
C GLU A 19 -13.54 -8.08 5.00
N ALA A 20 -14.14 -7.49 3.96
CA ALA A 20 -15.02 -8.24 3.07
C ALA A 20 -14.20 -9.22 2.23
N ASP A 21 -14.59 -10.50 2.26
CA ASP A 21 -14.03 -11.53 1.39
C ASP A 21 -14.40 -11.23 -0.08
N THR A 22 -13.60 -10.40 -0.74
CA THR A 22 -13.82 -9.90 -2.10
C THR A 22 -12.57 -10.00 -2.95
N GLU A 23 -12.75 -10.50 -4.17
CA GLU A 23 -11.73 -10.44 -5.22
C GLU A 23 -11.84 -9.15 -6.06
N ASN A 24 -12.91 -8.35 -5.85
CA ASN A 24 -13.17 -7.12 -6.60
C ASN A 24 -13.38 -5.95 -5.63
N LEU A 25 -12.28 -5.53 -5.02
CA LEU A 25 -12.25 -4.40 -4.07
C LEU A 25 -12.78 -3.12 -4.71
N HIS A 26 -12.46 -2.86 -5.98
CA HIS A 26 -12.89 -1.67 -6.71
C HIS A 26 -14.42 -1.52 -6.76
N GLU A 27 -15.14 -2.59 -7.10
CA GLU A 27 -16.60 -2.55 -7.15
C GLU A 27 -17.19 -2.43 -5.74
N LEU A 28 -16.61 -3.12 -4.75
CA LEU A 28 -17.10 -3.05 -3.37
C LEU A 28 -16.91 -1.65 -2.77
N ALA A 29 -15.72 -1.08 -2.92
CA ALA A 29 -15.41 0.28 -2.48
C ALA A 29 -16.36 1.30 -3.13
N LYS A 30 -16.59 1.18 -4.44
CA LYS A 30 -17.55 2.03 -5.15
C LYS A 30 -18.98 1.91 -4.62
N ILE A 31 -19.42 0.70 -4.27
CA ILE A 31 -20.73 0.47 -3.64
C ILE A 31 -20.80 1.10 -2.24
N ALA A 32 -19.71 1.01 -1.49
CA ALA A 32 -19.55 1.66 -0.18
C ALA A 32 -19.43 3.19 -0.28
N GLY A 33 -19.18 3.74 -1.47
CA GLY A 33 -18.98 5.16 -1.70
C GLY A 33 -17.53 5.62 -1.47
N LEU A 34 -16.58 4.69 -1.45
CA LEU A 34 -15.15 4.94 -1.34
C LEU A 34 -14.50 5.11 -2.72
N ASP A 35 -13.52 6.00 -2.80
CA ASP A 35 -12.58 6.19 -3.91
C ASP A 35 -11.17 5.78 -3.47
N LEU A 36 -10.68 4.63 -3.98
CA LEU A 36 -9.34 4.12 -3.68
C LEU A 36 -8.22 5.12 -3.99
N SER A 37 -8.45 6.08 -4.90
CA SER A 37 -7.46 7.09 -5.26
C SER A 37 -7.40 8.28 -4.29
N GLN A 38 -8.30 8.35 -3.31
CA GLN A 38 -8.39 9.47 -2.36
C GLN A 38 -8.50 9.01 -0.91
N ASP A 39 -9.39 8.05 -0.64
CA ASP A 39 -9.93 7.87 0.70
C ASP A 39 -8.99 7.09 1.64
N PHE A 40 -7.99 6.41 1.09
CA PHE A 40 -7.09 5.56 1.87
C PHE A 40 -5.88 6.35 2.41
N ALA A 41 -5.67 7.58 1.93
CA ALA A 41 -4.54 8.42 2.33
C ALA A 41 -4.65 8.84 3.80
N GLY A 42 -3.56 8.65 4.55
CA GLY A 42 -3.48 8.97 5.98
C GLY A 42 -4.25 8.01 6.90
N ALA A 43 -4.96 7.01 6.35
CA ALA A 43 -5.73 6.05 7.15
C ALA A 43 -4.82 5.14 8.00
N ASN A 44 -5.35 4.64 9.10
CA ASN A 44 -4.71 3.56 9.86
C ASN A 44 -5.18 2.17 9.39
N LEU A 45 -4.34 1.52 8.58
CA LEU A 45 -4.53 0.17 8.04
C LEU A 45 -3.47 -0.81 8.57
N SER A 46 -2.89 -0.53 9.74
CA SER A 46 -1.90 -1.42 10.35
C SER A 46 -2.48 -2.80 10.63
N SER A 47 -1.67 -3.84 10.39
CA SER A 47 -2.05 -5.25 10.57
C SER A 47 -3.25 -5.73 9.74
N THR A 48 -3.66 -5.00 8.70
CA THR A 48 -4.75 -5.43 7.81
C THR A 48 -4.30 -6.53 6.86
N ASN A 49 -5.25 -7.38 6.47
CA ASN A 49 -5.04 -8.37 5.42
C ASN A 49 -5.48 -7.79 4.07
N LEU A 50 -4.51 -7.53 3.21
CA LEU A 50 -4.66 -7.00 1.86
C LEU A 50 -4.14 -7.99 0.81
N THR A 51 -3.99 -9.25 1.20
CA THR A 51 -3.36 -10.29 0.39
C THR A 51 -4.10 -10.51 -0.93
N GLY A 52 -3.36 -10.40 -2.03
CA GLY A 52 -3.87 -10.63 -3.38
C GLY A 52 -4.90 -9.61 -3.88
N LEU A 53 -5.17 -8.54 -3.14
CA LEU A 53 -6.14 -7.52 -3.57
C LEU A 53 -5.64 -6.73 -4.77
N ASP A 54 -6.58 -6.35 -5.62
CA ASP A 54 -6.36 -5.39 -6.68
C ASP A 54 -6.40 -3.95 -6.10
N LEU A 55 -5.21 -3.36 -5.94
CA LEU A 55 -4.95 -2.03 -5.38
C LEU A 55 -4.24 -1.12 -6.40
N HIS A 56 -4.34 -1.43 -7.70
CA HIS A 56 -3.70 -0.62 -8.74
C HIS A 56 -4.21 0.83 -8.68
N HIS A 57 -3.30 1.80 -8.82
CA HIS A 57 -3.60 3.23 -8.67
C HIS A 57 -4.16 3.70 -7.31
N ALA A 58 -4.22 2.86 -6.28
CA ALA A 58 -4.67 3.27 -4.96
C ALA A 58 -3.75 4.34 -4.36
N ASN A 59 -4.34 5.23 -3.56
CA ASN A 59 -3.62 6.28 -2.85
C ASN A 59 -3.51 5.94 -1.37
N PHE A 60 -2.33 5.47 -0.99
CA PHE A 60 -1.89 5.15 0.36
C PHE A 60 -0.87 6.17 0.89
N GLN A 61 -0.90 7.41 0.39
CA GLN A 61 0.00 8.44 0.88
C GLN A 61 -0.18 8.63 2.39
N GLU A 62 0.93 8.63 3.13
CA GLU A 62 0.94 8.81 4.61
C GLU A 62 0.12 7.77 5.39
N THR A 63 -0.34 6.68 4.74
CA THR A 63 -1.11 5.62 5.38
C THR A 63 -0.21 4.79 6.30
N ASN A 64 -0.73 4.41 7.46
CA ASN A 64 -0.08 3.41 8.31
C ASN A 64 -0.48 2.01 7.83
N LEU A 65 0.45 1.32 7.17
CA LEU A 65 0.35 -0.08 6.71
C LEU A 65 1.33 -0.98 7.48
N SER A 66 1.81 -0.54 8.66
CA SER A 66 2.75 -1.33 9.46
C SER A 66 2.13 -2.70 9.79
N HIS A 67 2.94 -3.76 9.66
CA HIS A 67 2.52 -5.15 9.85
C HIS A 67 1.38 -5.65 8.93
N ALA A 68 0.97 -4.89 7.90
CA ALA A 68 -0.06 -5.36 6.96
C ALA A 68 0.45 -6.53 6.11
N ASP A 69 -0.44 -7.44 5.74
CA ASP A 69 -0.17 -8.49 4.75
C ASP A 69 -0.63 -7.99 3.38
N LEU A 70 0.32 -7.56 2.56
CA LEU A 70 0.14 -7.11 1.17
C LEU A 70 0.71 -8.15 0.20
N SER A 71 0.90 -9.40 0.66
CA SER A 71 1.49 -10.44 -0.18
C SER A 71 0.62 -10.68 -1.41
N HIS A 72 1.23 -10.86 -2.57
CA HIS A 72 0.57 -11.03 -3.86
C HIS A 72 -0.35 -9.88 -4.33
N ALA A 73 -0.46 -8.76 -3.62
CA ALA A 73 -1.32 -7.64 -4.02
C ALA A 73 -0.82 -6.96 -5.31
N ASP A 74 -1.76 -6.43 -6.11
CA ASP A 74 -1.42 -5.53 -7.22
C ASP A 74 -1.42 -4.08 -6.74
N LEU A 75 -0.24 -3.53 -6.49
CA LEU A 75 -0.01 -2.14 -6.08
C LEU A 75 0.60 -1.33 -7.24
N SER A 76 0.43 -1.78 -8.49
CA SER A 76 1.03 -1.08 -9.61
C SER A 76 0.46 0.34 -9.73
N HIS A 77 1.35 1.30 -9.96
CA HIS A 77 1.03 2.73 -10.00
C HIS A 77 0.39 3.31 -8.71
N ALA A 78 0.42 2.60 -7.59
CA ALA A 78 -0.07 3.12 -6.31
C ALA A 78 0.81 4.27 -5.79
N ASN A 79 0.20 5.22 -5.09
CA ASN A 79 0.93 6.23 -4.32
C ASN A 79 1.09 5.73 -2.88
N LEU A 80 2.30 5.32 -2.51
CA LEU A 80 2.70 4.89 -1.16
C LEU A 80 3.71 5.86 -0.56
N SER A 81 3.77 7.10 -1.08
CA SER A 81 4.72 8.10 -0.58
C SER A 81 4.45 8.39 0.89
N HIS A 82 5.53 8.48 1.68
CA HIS A 82 5.47 8.68 3.13
C HIS A 82 4.69 7.60 3.94
N ALA A 83 4.29 6.48 3.32
CA ALA A 83 3.58 5.41 4.03
C ALA A 83 4.50 4.70 5.05
N ASP A 84 3.93 4.26 6.16
CA ASP A 84 4.59 3.34 7.08
C ASP A 84 4.27 1.90 6.64
N LEU A 85 5.22 1.23 6.01
CA LEU A 85 5.18 -0.18 5.61
C LEU A 85 6.12 -1.03 6.47
N SER A 86 6.49 -0.53 7.66
CA SER A 86 7.42 -1.26 8.53
C SER A 86 6.82 -2.61 8.91
N HIS A 87 7.65 -3.65 8.83
CA HIS A 87 7.23 -5.04 9.06
C HIS A 87 6.11 -5.59 8.16
N ALA A 88 5.70 -4.89 7.10
CA ALA A 88 4.68 -5.38 6.18
C ALA A 88 5.18 -6.59 5.36
N ASP A 89 4.26 -7.49 5.00
CA ASP A 89 4.55 -8.53 4.02
C ASP A 89 4.20 -8.05 2.62
N LEU A 90 5.21 -7.78 1.79
CA LEU A 90 5.08 -7.38 0.39
C LEU A 90 5.60 -8.48 -0.55
N SER A 91 5.68 -9.73 -0.06
CA SER A 91 6.17 -10.84 -0.87
C SER A 91 5.28 -11.04 -2.09
N HIS A 92 5.91 -11.22 -3.25
CA HIS A 92 5.23 -11.38 -4.54
C HIS A 92 4.32 -10.22 -4.97
N ALA A 93 4.32 -9.08 -4.27
CA ALA A 93 3.50 -7.94 -4.64
C ALA A 93 3.96 -7.29 -5.96
N ASN A 94 3.01 -6.79 -6.74
CA ASN A 94 3.29 -5.98 -7.93
C ASN A 94 3.38 -4.50 -7.54
N LEU A 95 4.59 -3.98 -7.35
CA LEU A 95 4.87 -2.58 -7.03
C LEU A 95 5.35 -1.79 -8.26
N SER A 96 5.09 -2.28 -9.46
CA SER A 96 5.62 -1.63 -10.67
C SER A 96 5.05 -0.23 -10.81
N HIS A 97 5.94 0.73 -11.06
CA HIS A 97 5.61 2.16 -11.14
C HIS A 97 4.96 2.78 -9.90
N ALA A 98 4.98 2.10 -8.75
CA ALA A 98 4.50 2.67 -7.50
C ALA A 98 5.43 3.80 -7.01
N ASP A 99 4.86 4.80 -6.35
CA ASP A 99 5.64 5.82 -5.65
C ASP A 99 5.81 5.41 -4.18
N LEU A 100 7.01 4.98 -3.81
CA LEU A 100 7.41 4.62 -2.45
C LEU A 100 8.36 5.68 -1.85
N SER A 101 8.37 6.90 -2.41
CA SER A 101 9.28 7.94 -1.92
C SER A 101 9.02 8.25 -0.46
N HIS A 102 10.09 8.35 0.33
CA HIS A 102 10.05 8.57 1.77
C HIS A 102 9.28 7.53 2.59
N ALA A 103 8.90 6.38 2.01
CA ALA A 103 8.20 5.32 2.74
C ALA A 103 9.14 4.62 3.74
N ASP A 104 8.59 4.17 4.88
CA ASP A 104 9.31 3.29 5.79
C ASP A 104 9.04 1.83 5.43
N LEU A 105 10.02 1.16 4.83
CA LEU A 105 9.97 -0.27 4.49
C LEU A 105 10.84 -1.09 5.44
N SER A 106 11.21 -0.56 6.61
CA SER A 106 12.10 -1.26 7.52
C SER A 106 11.51 -2.60 7.97
N HIS A 107 12.34 -3.63 7.98
CA HIS A 107 11.93 -5.01 8.29
C HIS A 107 10.84 -5.61 7.38
N ALA A 108 10.46 -4.95 6.27
CA ALA A 108 9.45 -5.47 5.36
C ALA A 108 9.93 -6.76 4.65
N ASN A 109 9.00 -7.69 4.40
CA ASN A 109 9.27 -8.85 3.58
C ASN A 109 9.12 -8.49 2.10
N LEU A 110 10.23 -8.37 1.38
CA LEU A 110 10.27 -8.08 -0.06
C LEU A 110 10.82 -9.31 -0.81
N GLU A 111 10.25 -10.47 -0.53
CA GLU A 111 10.54 -11.70 -1.27
C GLU A 111 9.85 -11.66 -2.65
N HIS A 112 10.64 -11.53 -3.72
CA HIS A 112 10.16 -11.51 -5.11
C HIS A 112 9.16 -10.39 -5.50
N PRO A 113 9.33 -9.13 -5.08
CA PRO A 113 8.46 -8.05 -5.52
C PRO A 113 8.76 -7.69 -6.99
N ASN A 114 7.75 -7.21 -7.70
CA ASN A 114 7.97 -6.52 -8.98
C ASN A 114 8.12 -5.02 -8.73
N LEU A 115 9.36 -4.52 -8.65
CA LEU A 115 9.67 -3.09 -8.41
C LEU A 115 9.96 -2.31 -9.70
N LYS A 116 9.65 -2.84 -10.88
CA LYS A 116 9.99 -2.18 -12.14
C LYS A 116 9.42 -0.76 -12.21
N GLY A 117 10.30 0.24 -12.32
CA GLY A 117 9.94 1.65 -12.41
C GLY A 117 9.43 2.27 -11.11
N ALA A 118 9.50 1.56 -9.98
CA ALA A 118 9.10 2.10 -8.68
C ALA A 118 10.06 3.23 -8.26
N ASN A 119 9.52 4.23 -7.56
CA ASN A 119 10.29 5.31 -6.96
C ASN A 119 10.58 5.01 -5.49
N LEU A 120 11.84 4.72 -5.15
CA LEU A 120 12.32 4.45 -3.80
C LEU A 120 13.17 5.60 -3.24
N THR A 121 13.04 6.81 -3.81
CA THR A 121 13.80 7.99 -3.34
C THR A 121 13.56 8.19 -1.85
N ASP A 122 14.64 8.20 -1.06
CA ASP A 122 14.62 8.38 0.40
C ASP A 122 13.80 7.32 1.18
N ALA A 123 13.47 6.18 0.57
CA ALA A 123 12.78 5.09 1.26
C ALA A 123 13.71 4.40 2.28
N ASN A 124 13.20 4.09 3.47
CA ASN A 124 13.95 3.36 4.49
C ASN A 124 13.85 1.85 4.26
N LEU A 125 14.89 1.23 3.71
CA LEU A 125 14.95 -0.24 3.46
C LEU A 125 15.73 -1.02 4.53
N LYS A 126 15.96 -0.42 5.72
CA LYS A 126 16.74 -1.05 6.77
C LYS A 126 16.15 -2.41 7.15
N ASP A 127 16.98 -3.45 7.13
CA ASP A 127 16.60 -4.83 7.49
C ASP A 127 15.45 -5.42 6.65
N ALA A 128 15.07 -4.80 5.52
CA ALA A 128 14.11 -5.36 4.59
C ALA A 128 14.72 -6.57 3.85
N ASN A 129 13.93 -7.64 3.68
CA ASN A 129 14.40 -8.85 3.01
C ASN A 129 14.27 -8.73 1.49
N LEU A 130 15.23 -8.09 0.85
CA LEU A 130 15.38 -8.04 -0.60
C LEU A 130 16.33 -9.14 -1.06
N LYS A 131 15.79 -10.21 -1.66
CA LYS A 131 16.60 -11.32 -2.21
C LYS A 131 17.21 -11.01 -3.59
N GLU A 132 16.63 -10.05 -4.31
CA GLU A 132 17.07 -9.64 -5.65
C GLU A 132 17.66 -8.23 -5.61
N PRO A 133 18.67 -7.94 -6.44
CA PRO A 133 19.20 -6.59 -6.56
C PRO A 133 18.11 -5.65 -7.08
N LEU A 134 18.03 -4.46 -6.48
CA LEU A 134 17.17 -3.38 -6.95
C LEU A 134 17.64 -2.94 -8.34
N VAL A 135 16.92 -3.37 -9.36
CA VAL A 135 17.18 -3.02 -10.77
C VAL A 135 15.96 -2.30 -11.33
N ASN A 136 16.19 -1.23 -12.09
CA ASN A 136 15.14 -0.42 -12.71
C ASN A 136 14.21 0.30 -11.72
N VAL A 137 14.70 0.67 -10.54
CA VAL A 137 14.03 1.57 -9.59
C VAL A 137 14.67 2.95 -9.65
N VAL A 138 13.92 3.99 -9.25
CA VAL A 138 14.42 5.36 -9.08
C VAL A 138 14.81 5.57 -7.61
N GLY A 139 15.88 6.32 -7.34
CA GLY A 139 16.17 6.82 -5.98
C GLY A 139 16.95 5.89 -5.05
N THR A 140 17.42 4.74 -5.53
CA THR A 140 18.41 3.92 -4.80
C THR A 140 19.80 4.37 -5.21
N ASP A 141 20.28 5.46 -4.63
CA ASP A 141 21.69 5.81 -4.76
C ASP A 141 22.52 4.73 -4.04
N ALA A 142 23.26 3.96 -4.84
CA ALA A 142 24.20 2.93 -4.37
C ALA A 142 25.47 3.54 -3.77
#